data_AF-A0A661I4X0-F1
#
_entry.id   AF-A0A661I4X0-F1
#
_cell.length_a   1.000
_cell.length_b   1.000
_cell.length_c   1.000
_cell.angle_alpha   90.00
_cell.angle_beta   90.00
_cell.angle_gamma   90.00
#
_symmetry.space_group_name_H-M   'P 1'
#
loop_
_entity.id
_entity.type
_entity.pdbx_description
1 polymer ?
#
loop_
_entity_poly.entity_id
_entity_poly.type
_entity_poly.pdbx_seq_one_letter_code
_entity_poly.pdbx_strand_id
1 'polypeptide(L)'
;MDALLLVSEDEDKINEVFTFILKEAFDKLAEYLSQQKGFDLSKEEELFTARAIYEHAIERYSENDLKGARELFQVLHYMVDEQRLKDAMMIHAVSVMKGNDFDTFISKIADTSTYDVTDNLAYFLLNFKIDPERYLRENSALVNKAQDELKVLEEK
;
A
#
# COMPACT_ATOMS: atom_id res chain seq x y z
N MET A 1 -21.92 1.19 -31.97
CA MET A 1 -20.93 2.26 -32.14
C MET A 1 -21.10 3.29 -31.03
N ASP A 2 -22.32 3.79 -30.80
CA ASP A 2 -22.62 4.73 -29.69
C ASP A 2 -22.38 4.17 -28.29
N ALA A 3 -22.66 2.89 -28.02
CA ALA A 3 -22.41 2.29 -26.70
C ALA A 3 -20.92 2.13 -26.36
N LEU A 4 -20.05 1.93 -27.37
CA LEU A 4 -18.59 1.82 -27.15
C LEU A 4 -17.98 3.19 -26.85
N LEU A 5 -18.50 4.24 -27.52
CA LEU A 5 -18.12 5.63 -27.32
C LEU A 5 -18.54 6.15 -25.93
N LEU A 6 -19.76 5.81 -25.50
CA LEU A 6 -20.23 6.15 -24.14
C LEU A 6 -19.44 5.43 -23.06
N VAL A 7 -19.11 4.14 -23.26
CA VAL A 7 -18.26 3.38 -22.31
C VAL A 7 -16.85 3.98 -22.23
N SER A 8 -16.24 4.35 -23.36
CA SER A 8 -14.93 5.02 -23.35
C SER A 8 -14.98 6.40 -22.69
N GLU A 9 -16.04 7.19 -22.92
CA GLU A 9 -16.19 8.49 -22.26
C GLU A 9 -16.37 8.39 -20.74
N ASP A 10 -16.95 7.29 -20.26
CA ASP A 10 -17.09 7.03 -18.82
C ASP A 10 -15.80 6.47 -18.21
N GLU A 11 -15.05 5.64 -18.95
CA GLU A 11 -13.69 5.20 -18.56
C GLU A 11 -12.72 6.38 -18.43
N ASP A 12 -12.72 7.31 -19.39
CA ASP A 12 -11.87 8.50 -19.35
C ASP A 12 -12.16 9.38 -18.13
N LYS A 13 -13.44 9.57 -17.79
CA LYS A 13 -13.84 10.31 -16.58
C LYS A 13 -13.43 9.59 -15.30
N ILE A 14 -13.57 8.26 -15.24
CA ILE A 14 -13.12 7.46 -14.09
C ILE A 14 -11.61 7.61 -13.92
N ASN A 15 -10.85 7.54 -15.01
CA ASN A 15 -9.40 7.71 -15.01
C ASN A 15 -8.99 9.12 -14.56
N GLU A 16 -9.70 10.17 -15.00
CA GLU A 16 -9.45 11.54 -14.57
C GLU A 16 -9.69 11.71 -13.06
N VAL A 17 -10.81 11.19 -12.55
CA VAL A 17 -11.13 11.22 -11.13
C VAL A 17 -10.10 10.45 -10.30
N PHE A 18 -9.70 9.25 -10.75
CA PHE A 18 -8.67 8.45 -10.10
C PHE A 18 -7.32 9.17 -10.06
N THR A 19 -6.90 9.73 -11.20
CA THR A 19 -5.64 10.50 -11.30
C THR A 19 -5.66 11.71 -10.38
N PHE A 20 -6.79 12.42 -10.29
CA PHE A 20 -6.96 13.53 -9.38
C PHE A 20 -6.83 13.08 -7.91
N ILE A 21 -7.52 12.00 -7.52
CA ILE A 21 -7.45 11.43 -6.16
C ILE A 21 -5.99 11.05 -5.82
N LEU A 22 -5.30 10.35 -6.72
CA LEU A 22 -3.90 9.98 -6.48
C LEU A 22 -3.00 11.20 -6.33
N LYS A 23 -3.17 12.21 -7.18
CA LYS A 23 -2.39 13.44 -7.10
C LYS A 23 -2.57 14.10 -5.73
N GLU A 24 -3.81 14.31 -5.28
CA GLU A 24 -4.07 14.92 -3.98
C GLU A 24 -3.49 14.08 -2.83
N ALA A 25 -3.57 12.75 -2.92
CA ALA A 25 -2.98 11.86 -1.92
C ALA A 25 -1.45 11.95 -1.88
N PHE A 26 -0.77 12.02 -3.04
CA PHE A 26 0.68 12.17 -3.11
C PHE A 26 1.17 13.56 -2.70
N ASP A 27 0.41 14.62 -3.02
CA ASP A 27 0.70 15.98 -2.56
C ASP A 27 0.63 16.05 -1.01
N LYS A 28 -0.40 15.42 -0.42
CA LYS A 28 -0.55 15.30 1.04
C LYS A 28 0.56 14.47 1.68
N LEU A 29 0.91 13.34 1.07
CA LEU A 29 2.03 12.50 1.51
C LEU A 29 3.34 13.31 1.53
N ALA A 30 3.64 14.03 0.46
CA ALA A 30 4.84 14.85 0.35
C ALA A 30 4.85 15.96 1.41
N GLU A 31 3.72 16.63 1.63
CA GLU A 31 3.56 17.60 2.71
C GLU A 31 3.91 16.97 4.07
N TYR A 32 3.36 15.80 4.38
CA TYR A 32 3.49 15.18 5.69
C TYR A 32 4.89 14.60 5.95
N LEU A 33 5.48 13.98 4.93
CA LEU A 33 6.90 13.60 4.95
C LEU A 33 7.78 14.83 5.20
N SER A 34 7.44 15.98 4.60
CA SER A 34 8.23 17.19 4.79
C SER A 34 8.21 17.72 6.22
N GLN A 35 7.10 17.46 6.93
CA GLN A 35 6.81 17.84 8.32
C GLN A 35 7.21 16.77 9.34
N GLN A 36 7.75 15.62 8.90
CA GLN A 36 8.01 14.45 9.75
C GLN A 36 6.77 14.02 10.55
N LYS A 37 5.60 14.07 9.90
CA LYS A 37 4.31 13.74 10.49
C LYS A 37 3.75 12.48 9.83
N GLY A 38 3.38 11.48 10.63
CA GLY A 38 2.61 10.33 10.17
C GLY A 38 1.12 10.65 9.92
N PHE A 39 0.42 9.73 9.26
CA PHE A 39 -1.03 9.75 9.13
C PHE A 39 -1.70 9.29 10.43
N ASP A 40 -2.69 10.06 10.86
CA ASP A 40 -3.65 9.74 11.91
C ASP A 40 -4.89 9.09 11.27
N LEU A 41 -4.92 7.75 11.29
CA LEU A 41 -5.97 6.95 10.66
C LEU A 41 -7.35 7.09 11.33
N SER A 42 -7.45 7.80 12.46
CA SER A 42 -8.75 8.17 13.03
C SER A 42 -9.42 9.32 12.26
N LYS A 43 -8.65 10.05 11.45
CA LYS A 43 -9.15 11.08 10.55
C LYS A 43 -9.41 10.49 9.17
N GLU A 44 -10.64 10.63 8.73
CA GLU A 44 -11.12 10.07 7.46
C GLU A 44 -10.30 10.51 6.25
N GLU A 45 -9.90 11.79 6.16
CA GLU A 45 -9.05 12.30 5.07
C GLU A 45 -7.66 11.64 5.05
N GLU A 46 -7.03 11.45 6.21
CA GLU A 46 -5.69 10.85 6.31
C GLU A 46 -5.77 9.33 6.07
N LEU A 47 -6.86 8.68 6.49
CA LEU A 47 -7.17 7.28 6.16
C LEU A 47 -7.39 7.09 4.64
N PHE A 48 -8.17 7.95 3.99
CA PHE A 48 -8.39 7.88 2.54
C PHE A 48 -7.12 8.18 1.75
N THR A 49 -6.27 9.08 2.25
CA THR A 49 -4.94 9.31 1.69
C THR A 49 -4.09 8.03 1.74
N ALA A 50 -3.99 7.39 2.91
CA ALA A 50 -3.25 6.14 3.07
C ALA A 50 -3.82 5.02 2.18
N ARG A 51 -5.14 4.95 2.04
CA ARG A 51 -5.83 3.99 1.17
C ARG A 51 -5.50 4.22 -0.30
N ALA A 52 -5.56 5.45 -0.80
CA ALA A 52 -5.25 5.76 -2.19
C ALA A 52 -3.81 5.37 -2.55
N ILE A 53 -2.86 5.65 -1.65
CA ILE A 53 -1.45 5.24 -1.81
C ILE A 53 -1.33 3.71 -1.82
N TYR A 54 -2.06 3.02 -0.94
CA TYR A 54 -2.05 1.55 -0.87
C TYR A 54 -2.64 0.90 -2.13
N GLU A 55 -3.76 1.41 -2.63
CA GLU A 55 -4.39 0.93 -3.86
C GLU A 55 -3.44 1.11 -5.05
N HIS A 56 -2.74 2.25 -5.13
CA HIS A 56 -1.72 2.45 -6.15
C HIS A 56 -0.53 1.49 -5.97
N ALA A 57 -0.10 1.20 -4.74
CA ALA A 57 0.95 0.20 -4.49
C ALA A 57 0.55 -1.20 -5.00
N ILE A 58 -0.71 -1.59 -4.80
CA ILE A 58 -1.27 -2.86 -5.31
C ILE A 58 -1.37 -2.85 -6.83
N GLU A 59 -1.82 -1.75 -7.45
CA GLU A 59 -1.82 -1.57 -8.91
C GLU A 59 -0.42 -1.79 -9.48
N ARG A 60 0.59 -1.07 -8.97
CA ARG A 60 2.00 -1.25 -9.36
C ARG A 60 2.46 -2.70 -9.21
N TYR A 61 2.08 -3.35 -8.11
CA TYR A 61 2.46 -4.74 -7.88
C TYR A 61 1.83 -5.66 -8.93
N SER A 62 0.55 -5.47 -9.24
CA SER A 62 -0.17 -6.24 -10.24
C SER A 62 0.36 -6.02 -11.67
N GLU A 63 0.89 -4.83 -11.96
CA GLU A 63 1.55 -4.48 -13.23
C GLU A 63 3.01 -4.92 -13.30
N ASN A 64 3.50 -5.65 -12.28
CA ASN A 64 4.88 -6.11 -12.15
C ASN A 64 5.91 -4.96 -12.02
N ASP A 65 5.48 -3.75 -11.66
CA ASP A 65 6.35 -2.68 -11.16
C ASP A 65 6.71 -2.96 -9.69
N LEU A 66 7.57 -3.97 -9.50
CA LEU A 66 8.00 -4.42 -8.18
C LEU A 66 8.76 -3.34 -7.40
N LYS A 67 9.48 -2.46 -8.11
CA LYS A 67 10.22 -1.39 -7.46
C LYS A 67 9.23 -0.36 -6.88
N GLY A 68 8.31 0.14 -7.70
CA GLY A 68 7.30 1.11 -7.29
C GLY A 68 6.41 0.58 -6.16
N ALA A 69 5.93 -0.67 -6.29
CA ALA A 69 5.13 -1.33 -5.26
C ALA A 69 5.86 -1.40 -3.91
N ARG A 70 7.10 -1.92 -3.91
CA ARG A 70 7.92 -2.03 -2.68
C ARG A 70 8.10 -0.68 -2.01
N GLU A 71 8.47 0.35 -2.76
CA GLU A 71 8.74 1.69 -2.22
C GLU A 71 7.47 2.29 -1.60
N LEU A 72 6.31 2.11 -2.22
CA LEU A 72 5.04 2.59 -1.67
C LEU A 72 4.62 1.83 -0.39
N PHE A 73 4.80 0.51 -0.34
CA PHE A 73 4.56 -0.25 0.90
C PHE A 73 5.50 0.18 2.04
N GLN A 74 6.79 0.40 1.74
CA GLN A 74 7.75 0.89 2.73
C GLN A 74 7.37 2.29 3.24
N VAL A 75 6.97 3.20 2.35
CA VAL A 75 6.50 4.52 2.74
C VAL A 75 5.25 4.43 3.62
N LEU A 76 4.27 3.60 3.27
CA LEU A 76 3.08 3.41 4.12
C LEU A 76 3.43 2.83 5.49
N HIS A 77 4.36 1.87 5.57
CA HIS A 77 4.88 1.37 6.84
C HIS A 77 5.47 2.48 7.72
N TYR A 78 6.20 3.42 7.10
CA TYR A 78 6.77 4.57 7.80
C TYR A 78 5.70 5.57 8.24
N MET A 79 4.71 5.83 7.37
CA MET A 79 3.73 6.89 7.57
C MET A 79 2.63 6.57 8.59
N VAL A 80 2.41 5.32 8.98
CA VAL A 80 1.32 4.93 9.89
C VAL A 80 1.85 4.41 11.22
N ASP A 81 1.14 4.64 12.31
CA ASP A 81 1.48 4.14 13.65
C ASP A 81 0.57 3.00 14.15
N GLU A 82 -0.43 2.61 13.35
CA GLU A 82 -1.24 1.44 13.64
C GLU A 82 -0.44 0.16 13.35
N GLN A 83 -0.13 -0.60 14.41
CA GLN A 83 0.83 -1.71 14.34
C GLN A 83 0.43 -2.82 13.37
N ARG A 84 -0.86 -3.18 13.30
CA ARG A 84 -1.34 -4.23 12.38
C ARG A 84 -1.12 -3.82 10.93
N LEU A 85 -1.38 -2.58 10.58
CA LEU A 85 -1.12 -2.02 9.25
C LEU A 85 0.38 -1.88 8.98
N LYS A 86 1.19 -1.40 9.94
CA LYS A 86 2.66 -1.34 9.79
C LYS A 86 3.23 -2.70 9.44
N ASP A 87 2.88 -3.73 10.19
CA ASP A 87 3.39 -5.08 9.98
C ASP A 87 2.91 -5.66 8.64
N ALA A 88 1.63 -5.42 8.29
CA ALA A 88 1.11 -5.81 6.99
C ALA A 88 1.88 -5.14 5.83
N MET A 89 2.12 -3.84 5.88
CA MET A 89 2.91 -3.14 4.85
C MET A 89 4.33 -3.68 4.73
N MET A 90 4.96 -4.05 5.86
CA MET A 90 6.27 -4.70 5.82
C MET A 90 6.20 -6.10 5.21
N ILE A 91 5.13 -6.87 5.44
CA ILE A 91 4.92 -8.18 4.81
C ILE A 91 4.77 -8.03 3.28
N HIS A 92 4.02 -7.04 2.80
CA HIS A 92 3.90 -6.74 1.37
C HIS A 92 5.26 -6.38 0.79
N ALA A 93 5.98 -5.43 1.40
CA ALA A 93 7.32 -5.03 0.96
C ALA A 93 8.30 -6.21 0.91
N VAL A 94 8.38 -7.02 1.97
CA VAL A 94 9.24 -8.22 2.03
C VAL A 94 8.84 -9.23 0.96
N SER A 95 7.54 -9.42 0.71
CA SER A 95 7.07 -10.35 -0.33
C SER A 95 7.52 -9.92 -1.72
N VAL A 96 7.43 -8.63 -2.03
CA VAL A 96 7.96 -8.05 -3.27
C VAL A 96 9.48 -8.21 -3.34
N MET A 97 10.21 -7.93 -2.25
CA MET A 97 11.67 -8.06 -2.19
C MET A 97 12.17 -9.51 -2.36
N LYS A 98 11.33 -10.51 -2.05
CA LYS A 98 11.60 -11.92 -2.32
C LYS A 98 11.36 -12.33 -3.77
N GLY A 99 10.84 -11.42 -4.59
CA GLY A 99 10.49 -11.69 -5.98
C GLY A 99 9.19 -12.48 -6.13
N ASN A 100 8.32 -12.49 -5.12
CA ASN A 100 6.97 -13.02 -5.31
C ASN A 100 6.23 -12.05 -6.24
N ASP A 101 5.65 -12.55 -7.32
CA ASP A 101 4.68 -11.79 -8.11
C ASP A 101 3.35 -11.62 -7.34
N PHE A 102 2.48 -10.75 -7.85
CA PHE A 102 1.21 -10.44 -7.23
C PHE A 102 0.32 -11.69 -7.07
N ASP A 103 0.25 -12.56 -8.08
CA ASP A 103 -0.54 -13.78 -8.04
C ASP A 103 -0.04 -14.76 -6.96
N THR A 104 1.28 -14.92 -6.81
CA THR A 104 1.89 -15.71 -5.75
C THR A 104 1.57 -15.13 -4.38
N PHE A 105 1.63 -13.80 -4.24
CA PHE A 105 1.27 -13.12 -3.00
C PHE A 105 -0.19 -13.39 -2.62
N ILE A 106 -1.14 -13.16 -3.53
CA ILE A 106 -2.57 -13.38 -3.27
C ILE A 106 -2.87 -14.86 -2.99
N SER A 107 -2.30 -15.77 -3.77
CA SER A 107 -2.60 -17.19 -3.65
C SER A 107 -1.98 -17.85 -2.41
N LYS A 108 -0.76 -17.46 -2.01
CA LYS A 108 0.00 -18.16 -0.95
C LYS A 108 0.17 -17.37 0.35
N ILE A 109 0.10 -16.04 0.31
CA ILE A 109 0.49 -15.17 1.44
C ILE A 109 -0.74 -14.46 2.00
N ALA A 110 -1.45 -13.68 1.18
CA ALA A 110 -2.63 -12.95 1.60
C ALA A 110 -3.81 -13.90 1.87
N ASP A 111 -4.57 -13.61 2.92
CA ASP A 111 -5.88 -14.21 3.17
C ASP A 111 -6.99 -13.23 2.77
N THR A 112 -7.60 -13.47 1.61
CA THR A 112 -8.71 -12.70 1.07
C THR A 112 -10.08 -13.25 1.47
N SER A 113 -10.13 -14.35 2.22
CA SER A 113 -11.39 -14.96 2.68
C SER A 113 -11.92 -14.31 3.97
N THR A 114 -11.05 -13.64 4.71
CA THR A 114 -11.39 -12.95 5.96
C THR A 114 -11.71 -11.48 5.67
N TYR A 115 -12.98 -11.11 5.81
CA TYR A 115 -13.49 -9.76 5.58
C TYR A 115 -14.43 -9.33 6.70
N ASP A 116 -14.13 -8.23 7.36
CA ASP A 116 -14.99 -7.59 8.36
C ASP A 116 -15.44 -6.23 7.83
N VAL A 117 -16.73 -6.11 7.49
CA VAL A 117 -17.35 -4.87 6.97
C VAL A 117 -17.31 -3.70 7.96
N THR A 118 -17.07 -3.97 9.24
CA THR A 118 -17.02 -2.95 10.29
C THR A 118 -15.60 -2.45 10.57
N ASP A 119 -14.58 -3.10 9.99
CA ASP A 119 -13.19 -2.69 10.11
C ASP A 119 -12.89 -1.57 9.11
N ASN A 120 -12.56 -0.37 9.62
CA ASN A 120 -12.20 0.78 8.78
C ASN A 120 -10.92 0.52 7.95
N LEU A 121 -10.13 -0.51 8.29
CA LEU A 121 -8.97 -0.94 7.54
C LEU A 121 -9.26 -2.15 6.61
N ALA A 122 -10.51 -2.53 6.42
CA ALA A 122 -10.89 -3.67 5.56
C ALA A 122 -10.48 -3.53 4.08
N TYR A 123 -10.14 -2.31 3.64
CA TYR A 123 -9.61 -2.06 2.30
C TYR A 123 -8.12 -2.43 2.15
N PHE A 124 -7.42 -2.65 3.25
CA PHE A 124 -6.03 -3.13 3.25
C PHE A 124 -6.02 -4.65 3.39
N LEU A 125 -5.11 -5.33 2.68
CA LEU A 125 -4.90 -6.76 2.88
C LEU A 125 -4.11 -6.97 4.17
N LEU A 126 -4.81 -7.10 5.29
CA LEU A 126 -4.21 -7.20 6.63
C LEU A 126 -4.16 -8.63 7.18
N ASN A 127 -4.80 -9.57 6.50
CA ASN A 127 -4.90 -10.95 6.94
C ASN A 127 -4.00 -11.83 6.07
N PHE A 128 -3.38 -12.82 6.69
CA PHE A 128 -2.36 -13.64 6.05
C PHE A 128 -2.58 -15.12 6.35
N LYS A 129 -2.32 -15.98 5.35
CA LYS A 129 -2.32 -17.45 5.48
C LYS A 129 -1.12 -17.97 6.26
N ILE A 130 -0.11 -17.11 6.42
CA ILE A 130 1.13 -17.35 7.15
C ILE A 130 1.07 -16.67 8.52
N ASP A 131 1.97 -17.08 9.42
CA ASP A 131 2.21 -16.37 10.68
C ASP A 131 3.00 -15.06 10.41
N PRO A 132 2.41 -13.87 10.62
CA PRO A 132 3.03 -12.58 10.31
C PRO A 132 4.35 -12.34 11.04
N GLU A 133 4.36 -12.53 12.36
CA GLU A 133 5.54 -12.28 13.21
C GLU A 133 6.69 -13.22 12.85
N ARG A 134 6.37 -14.51 12.66
CA ARG A 134 7.34 -15.51 12.23
C ARG A 134 7.89 -15.18 10.86
N TYR A 135 7.06 -14.79 9.91
CA TYR A 135 7.50 -14.44 8.56
C TYR A 135 8.45 -13.25 8.58
N LEU A 136 8.12 -12.17 9.29
CA LEU A 136 9.01 -11.01 9.41
C LEU A 136 10.34 -11.38 10.08
N ARG A 137 10.30 -12.19 11.15
CA ARG A 137 11.50 -12.67 11.84
C ARG A 137 12.41 -13.53 10.96
N GLU A 138 11.84 -14.49 10.23
CA GLU A 138 12.58 -15.36 9.30
C GLU A 138 13.17 -14.59 8.12
N ASN A 139 12.58 -13.44 7.76
CA ASN A 139 13.06 -12.55 6.70
C ASN A 139 13.73 -11.27 7.25
N SER A 140 14.25 -11.31 8.47
CA SER A 140 14.83 -10.15 9.17
C SER A 140 15.90 -9.41 8.37
N ALA A 141 16.71 -10.10 7.55
CA ALA A 141 17.68 -9.45 6.67
C ALA A 141 17.01 -8.51 5.64
N LEU A 142 15.84 -8.89 5.11
CA LEU A 142 15.06 -8.06 4.20
C LEU A 142 14.32 -6.95 4.93
N VAL A 143 13.79 -7.24 6.13
CA VAL A 143 13.16 -6.23 7.00
C VAL A 143 14.17 -5.13 7.35
N ASN A 144 15.35 -5.49 7.82
CA ASN A 144 16.41 -4.54 8.15
C ASN A 144 16.83 -3.73 6.92
N LYS A 145 16.96 -4.37 5.75
CA LYS A 145 17.25 -3.66 4.50
C LYS A 145 16.15 -2.65 4.15
N ALA A 146 14.88 -3.03 4.28
CA ALA A 146 13.75 -2.12 4.02
C ALA A 146 13.74 -0.94 4.99
N GLN A 147 14.03 -1.19 6.28
CA GLN A 147 14.15 -0.15 7.29
C GLN A 147 15.35 0.77 7.04
N ASP A 148 16.49 0.23 6.60
CA ASP A 148 17.67 1.01 6.23
C ASP A 148 17.39 1.91 5.01
N GLU A 149 16.66 1.39 4.01
CA GLU A 149 16.20 2.17 2.85
C GLU A 149 15.29 3.34 3.27
N LEU A 150 14.50 3.17 4.35
CA LEU A 150 13.60 4.21 4.87
C LEU A 150 14.29 5.32 5.65
N LYS A 151 15.52 5.12 6.15
CA LYS A 151 16.27 6.15 6.90
C LYS A 151 16.48 7.44 6.11
N VAL A 152 16.46 7.37 4.78
CA VAL A 152 16.51 8.56 3.91
C VAL A 152 15.35 9.53 4.16
N LEU A 153 14.24 9.07 4.75
CA LEU A 153 13.09 9.91 5.13
C LEU A 153 13.31 10.64 6.46
N GLU A 154 14.25 10.18 7.29
CA GLU A 154 14.59 10.75 8.60
C GLU A 154 15.72 11.79 8.51
N GLU A 155 16.58 11.69 7.50
CA GLU A 155 17.71 12.59 7.28
C GLU A 155 17.24 13.96 6.73
N LYS A 156 17.07 14.94 7.62
CA LYS A 156 17.04 16.38 7.28
C LYS A 156 17.91 17.20 8.22
#